data_AF-A0A6P4JT38-F1
#
_entry.id   AF-A0A6P4JT38-F1
#
_cell.length_a   1.000
_cell.length_b   1.000
_cell.length_c   1.000
_cell.angle_alpha   90.00
_cell.angle_beta   90.00
_cell.angle_gamma   90.00
#
_symmetry.space_group_name_H-M   'P 1'
#
loop_
_entity.id
_entity.type
_entity.pdbx_description
1 polymer ?
#
loop_
_entity_poly.entity_id
_entity_poly.type
_entity_poly.pdbx_seq_one_letter_code
_entity_poly.pdbx_strand_id
1 'polypeptide(L)'
;MLPIRCLTKCDAEEDENSQIAVILGGDQRPPCGAKTLLLAPKVKLSSGYEMPILGFGTNKLRGYQCSTAIHYAVETGYRHFDTAYYYENEKDIGEALRTQIKMGNVSRENIFLTTKLWNIHHDPSDVRRICEKQLELLGFNYIDLYLMHFPIGYQHLCDEILKPMKDGKIQT
;
A
#
# COMPACT_ATOMS: atom_id res chain seq x y z
N MET A 1 -12.76 15.85 28.15
CA MET A 1 -14.05 16.10 27.50
C MET A 1 -13.78 17.11 26.39
N LEU A 2 -13.58 16.66 25.15
CA LEU A 2 -13.29 17.56 24.02
C LEU A 2 -14.60 17.90 23.30
N PRO A 3 -14.85 19.17 22.96
CA PRO A 3 -16.14 19.60 22.43
C PRO A 3 -16.28 19.18 20.96
N ILE A 4 -17.38 18.48 20.68
CA ILE A 4 -17.85 18.14 19.33
C ILE A 4 -18.34 19.42 18.68
N ARG A 5 -17.58 20.00 17.75
CA ARG A 5 -18.06 20.94 16.73
C ARG A 5 -17.03 21.06 15.61
N CYS A 6 -17.24 20.36 14.51
CA CYS A 6 -16.83 20.80 13.18
C CYS A 6 -17.52 19.96 12.11
N LEU A 7 -18.73 20.38 11.75
CA LEU A 7 -19.34 20.06 10.46
C LEU A 7 -19.57 21.40 9.77
N THR A 8 -18.61 21.85 8.97
CA THR A 8 -18.84 22.96 8.05
C THR A 8 -19.51 22.38 6.80
N LYS A 9 -20.81 22.66 6.64
CA LYS A 9 -21.51 22.45 5.37
C LYS A 9 -21.00 23.46 4.35
N CYS A 10 -20.56 22.97 3.20
CA CYS A 10 -20.56 23.78 1.99
C CYS A 10 -21.92 23.55 1.34
N ASP A 11 -22.77 24.58 1.31
CA ASP A 11 -24.01 24.55 0.55
C ASP A 11 -23.64 24.71 -0.93
N ALA A 12 -23.48 23.59 -1.62
CA ALA A 12 -23.60 23.49 -3.06
C ALA A 12 -24.22 22.13 -3.36
N GLU A 13 -25.39 22.16 -3.99
CA GLU A 13 -26.10 20.99 -4.50
C GLU A 13 -25.19 20.24 -5.48
N GLU A 14 -24.69 19.07 -5.08
CA GLU A 14 -24.45 17.88 -5.94
C GLU A 14 -23.86 16.72 -5.10
N ASP A 15 -24.57 15.60 -5.15
CA ASP A 15 -24.25 14.23 -4.69
C ASP A 15 -23.78 13.98 -3.23
N GLU A 16 -24.73 13.49 -2.44
CA GLU A 16 -24.64 13.12 -1.01
C GLU A 16 -23.62 12.03 -0.62
N ASN A 17 -22.77 11.51 -1.54
CA ASN A 17 -21.93 10.34 -1.24
C ASN A 17 -20.40 10.57 -1.29
N SER A 18 -19.95 11.82 -1.38
CA SER A 18 -18.52 12.16 -1.48
C SER A 18 -17.98 12.98 -0.28
N GLN A 19 -18.59 12.86 0.90
CA GLN A 19 -18.13 13.59 2.08
C GLN A 19 -16.94 12.88 2.74
N ILE A 20 -15.72 13.08 2.22
CA ILE A 20 -14.51 12.81 2.99
C ILE A 20 -14.28 13.99 3.94
N ALA A 21 -14.74 13.86 5.19
CA ALA A 21 -14.37 14.76 6.26
C ALA A 21 -12.93 14.47 6.70
N VAL A 22 -11.96 15.20 6.14
CA VAL A 22 -10.60 15.23 6.69
C VAL A 22 -10.61 16.17 7.89
N ILE A 23 -10.36 15.64 9.10
CA ILE A 23 -10.14 16.47 10.29
C ILE A 23 -8.76 17.13 10.12
N LEU A 24 -8.73 18.27 9.47
CA LEU A 24 -7.56 19.14 9.45
C LEU A 24 -7.50 19.88 10.78
N GLY A 25 -6.43 19.67 11.54
CA GLY A 25 -6.11 20.54 12.67
C GLY A 25 -5.69 21.91 12.15
N GLY A 26 -6.63 22.86 12.12
CA GLY A 26 -6.37 24.25 11.76
C GLY A 26 -7.54 24.92 11.02
N ASP A 27 -7.74 26.22 11.25
CA ASP A 27 -8.85 27.05 10.76
C ASP A 27 -8.76 27.40 9.25
N GLN A 28 -8.16 26.53 8.43
CA GLN A 28 -7.89 26.80 7.02
C GLN A 28 -8.92 26.08 6.15
N ARG A 29 -9.87 26.84 5.58
CA ARG A 29 -10.77 26.37 4.52
C ARG A 29 -10.01 26.28 3.19
N PRO A 30 -10.05 25.16 2.46
CA PRO A 30 -9.47 25.10 1.13
C PRO A 30 -10.27 25.99 0.16
N PRO A 31 -9.61 26.77 -0.73
CA PRO A 31 -10.29 27.59 -1.73
C PRO A 31 -11.06 26.72 -2.73
N CYS A 32 -12.31 27.09 -3.00
CA CYS A 32 -13.20 26.39 -3.94
C CYS A 32 -12.69 26.52 -5.37
N GLY A 33 -12.61 25.41 -6.11
CA GLY A 33 -12.34 25.38 -7.56
C GLY A 33 -11.00 24.78 -8.00
N ALA A 34 -10.08 24.48 -7.09
CA ALA A 34 -8.87 23.70 -7.38
C ALA A 34 -8.82 22.46 -6.48
N LYS A 35 -8.87 21.26 -7.05
CA LYS A 35 -8.55 20.02 -6.34
C LYS A 35 -7.04 20.03 -6.02
N THR A 36 -6.64 20.75 -4.98
CA THR A 36 -5.28 20.66 -4.45
C THR A 36 -5.18 19.33 -3.71
N LEU A 37 -4.47 18.36 -4.29
CA LEU A 37 -4.20 17.10 -3.63
C LEU A 37 -3.34 17.36 -2.39
N LEU A 38 -3.90 17.14 -1.20
CA LEU A 38 -3.12 17.18 0.03
C LEU A 38 -2.40 15.84 0.19
N LEU A 39 -1.09 15.84 -0.04
CA LEU A 39 -0.26 14.65 0.15
C LEU A 39 0.04 14.45 1.65
N ALA A 40 0.10 13.19 2.07
CA ALA A 40 0.53 12.87 3.42
C ALA A 40 1.97 13.37 3.66
N PRO A 41 2.27 13.91 4.86
CA PRO A 41 3.64 14.22 5.25
C PRO A 41 4.55 12.99 5.15
N LYS A 42 5.86 13.24 5.03
CA LYS A 42 6.86 12.18 5.05
C LYS A 42 7.63 12.19 6.36
N VAL A 43 8.09 11.01 6.77
CA VAL A 43 9.05 10.84 7.87
C VAL A 43 10.39 10.40 7.29
N LYS A 44 11.48 10.89 7.88
CA LYS A 44 12.84 10.45 7.54
C LYS A 44 13.16 9.17 8.31
N LEU A 45 13.46 8.10 7.59
CA LEU A 45 13.91 6.83 8.16
C LEU A 45 15.36 6.95 8.66
N SER A 46 15.79 6.00 9.50
CA SER A 46 17.18 5.95 9.99
C SER A 46 18.21 5.80 8.87
N SER A 47 17.81 5.22 7.75
CA SER A 47 18.60 5.12 6.51
C SER A 47 18.75 6.45 5.75
N GLY A 48 18.01 7.49 6.13
CA GLY A 48 18.00 8.80 5.49
C GLY A 48 16.95 8.97 4.38
N TYR A 49 16.33 7.89 3.91
CA TYR A 49 15.22 7.93 2.95
C TYR A 49 13.95 8.49 3.58
N GLU A 50 13.05 9.03 2.76
CA GLU A 50 11.75 9.55 3.19
C GLU A 50 10.62 8.56 2.89
N MET A 51 9.69 8.39 3.83
CA MET A 51 8.51 7.53 3.68
C MET A 51 7.24 8.33 3.98
N PRO A 52 6.19 8.28 3.14
CA PRO A 52 4.89 8.84 3.49
C PRO A 52 4.30 8.17 4.73
N ILE A 53 3.86 8.97 5.70
CA ILE A 53 3.37 8.47 6.99
C ILE A 53 2.04 7.70 6.90
N LEU A 54 1.28 7.95 5.83
CA LEU A 54 0.00 7.30 5.56
C LEU A 54 0.17 6.34 4.38
N GLY A 55 -0.06 5.05 4.64
CA GLY A 55 0.02 3.97 3.65
C GLY A 55 -1.35 3.35 3.35
N PHE A 56 -1.50 2.85 2.13
CA PHE A 56 -2.65 2.10 1.65
C PHE A 56 -2.33 0.59 1.69
N GLY A 57 -2.95 -0.13 2.64
CA GLY A 57 -2.78 -1.57 2.76
C GLY A 57 -3.64 -2.34 1.74
N THR A 58 -3.05 -3.36 1.11
CA THR A 58 -3.69 -4.03 -0.05
C THR A 58 -4.13 -5.47 0.21
N ASN A 59 -4.13 -5.92 1.46
CA ASN A 59 -4.54 -7.29 1.80
C ASN A 59 -5.94 -7.61 1.26
N LYS A 60 -6.11 -8.81 0.68
CA LYS A 60 -7.34 -9.33 0.07
C LYS A 60 -7.84 -8.60 -1.18
N LEU A 61 -7.19 -7.55 -1.65
CA LEU A 61 -7.55 -6.93 -2.93
C LEU A 61 -7.18 -7.87 -4.09
N ARG A 62 -8.11 -8.07 -5.02
CA ARG A 62 -7.95 -8.91 -6.22
C ARG A 62 -8.73 -8.37 -7.40
N GLY A 63 -8.25 -8.66 -8.61
CA GLY A 63 -8.95 -8.38 -9.86
C GLY A 63 -9.49 -6.95 -9.95
N TYR A 64 -10.76 -6.80 -10.35
CA TYR A 64 -11.38 -5.48 -10.52
C TYR A 64 -11.36 -4.62 -9.25
N GLN A 65 -11.61 -5.22 -8.08
CA GLN A 65 -11.60 -4.48 -6.82
C GLN A 65 -10.22 -3.89 -6.50
N CYS A 66 -9.15 -4.61 -6.85
CA CYS A 66 -7.79 -4.10 -6.72
C CYS A 66 -7.57 -2.87 -7.61
N SER A 67 -7.87 -2.99 -8.91
CA SER A 67 -7.67 -1.89 -9.86
C SER A 67 -8.44 -0.64 -9.47
N THR A 68 -9.71 -0.80 -9.07
CA THR A 68 -10.56 0.31 -8.62
C THR A 68 -10.04 0.93 -7.33
N ALA A 69 -9.66 0.12 -6.33
CA ALA A 69 -9.16 0.63 -5.06
C ALA A 69 -7.82 1.39 -5.23
N ILE A 70 -6.90 0.86 -6.03
CA ILE A 70 -5.63 1.53 -6.32
C ILE A 70 -5.85 2.82 -7.12
N HIS A 71 -6.78 2.84 -8.06
CA HIS A 71 -7.14 4.05 -8.79
C HIS A 71 -7.60 5.16 -7.83
N TYR A 72 -8.57 4.87 -6.97
CA TYR A 72 -9.04 5.85 -5.99
C TYR A 72 -7.98 6.23 -4.97
N ALA A 73 -7.12 5.30 -4.55
CA ALA A 73 -6.01 5.62 -3.65
C ALA A 73 -5.04 6.63 -4.31
N VAL A 74 -4.67 6.41 -5.58
CA VAL A 74 -3.81 7.37 -6.32
C VAL A 74 -4.51 8.72 -6.50
N GLU A 75 -5.77 8.71 -6.90
CA GLU A 75 -6.59 9.91 -7.12
C GLU A 75 -6.73 10.74 -5.84
N THR A 76 -6.90 10.09 -4.69
CA THR A 76 -7.03 10.77 -3.39
C THR A 76 -5.70 11.16 -2.76
N GLY A 77 -4.57 10.80 -3.37
CA GLY A 77 -3.24 11.27 -2.98
C GLY A 77 -2.39 10.30 -2.18
N TYR A 78 -2.78 9.02 -2.08
CA TYR A 78 -1.89 8.01 -1.53
C TYR A 78 -0.65 7.85 -2.41
N ARG A 79 0.49 7.77 -1.74
CA ARG A 79 1.80 7.53 -2.34
C ARG A 79 2.49 6.31 -1.76
N HIS A 80 2.13 5.89 -0.55
CA HIS A 80 2.66 4.67 0.06
C HIS A 80 1.66 3.51 -0.11
N PHE A 81 2.10 2.42 -0.73
CA PHE A 81 1.32 1.21 -0.95
C PHE A 81 2.00 0.03 -0.25
N ASP A 82 1.25 -0.69 0.58
CA ASP A 82 1.74 -1.81 1.39
C ASP A 82 1.08 -3.12 0.95
N THR A 83 1.91 -4.05 0.46
CA THR A 83 1.52 -5.41 0.08
C THR A 83 2.40 -6.45 0.78
N ALA A 84 2.27 -7.73 0.45
CA ALA A 84 3.13 -8.81 0.95
C ALA A 84 3.06 -10.04 0.04
N TYR A 85 4.12 -10.86 0.05
CA TYR A 85 4.13 -12.13 -0.70
C TYR A 85 2.95 -13.04 -0.34
N TYR A 86 2.68 -13.19 0.97
CA TYR A 86 1.57 -14.01 1.48
C TYR A 86 0.18 -13.51 1.07
N TYR A 87 0.07 -12.25 0.64
CA TYR A 87 -1.22 -11.73 0.19
C TYR A 87 -1.57 -12.24 -1.19
N GLU A 88 -0.67 -12.90 -1.94
CA GLU A 88 -0.95 -13.53 -3.24
C GLU A 88 -1.66 -12.61 -4.26
N ASN A 89 -1.36 -11.30 -4.24
CA ASN A 89 -1.91 -10.30 -5.16
C ASN A 89 -0.89 -9.33 -5.73
N GLU A 90 0.40 -9.53 -5.52
CA GLU A 90 1.42 -8.59 -6.00
C GLU A 90 1.34 -8.34 -7.51
N LYS A 91 0.94 -9.35 -8.29
CA LYS A 91 0.63 -9.18 -9.72
C LYS A 91 -0.47 -8.16 -9.98
N ASP A 92 -1.60 -8.27 -9.29
CA ASP A 92 -2.75 -7.36 -9.42
C ASP A 92 -2.38 -5.94 -8.96
N ILE A 93 -1.66 -5.82 -7.83
CA ILE A 93 -1.21 -4.51 -7.31
C ILE A 93 -0.27 -3.85 -8.32
N GLY A 94 0.71 -4.61 -8.82
CA GLY A 94 1.68 -4.14 -9.79
C GLY A 94 1.02 -3.68 -11.09
N GLU A 95 0.09 -4.47 -11.62
CA GLU A 95 -0.66 -4.10 -12.83
C GLU A 95 -1.49 -2.82 -12.65
N ALA A 96 -2.19 -2.70 -11.51
CA ALA A 96 -2.99 -1.51 -11.21
C ALA A 96 -2.10 -0.25 -11.09
N LEU A 97 -0.99 -0.32 -10.35
CA LEU A 97 -0.07 0.82 -10.19
C LEU A 97 0.60 1.20 -11.51
N ARG A 98 1.08 0.23 -12.29
CA ARG A 98 1.66 0.48 -13.63
C ARG A 98 0.64 1.11 -14.57
N THR A 99 -0.64 0.75 -14.45
CA THR A 99 -1.73 1.39 -15.20
C THR A 99 -1.87 2.86 -14.82
N GLN A 100 -1.91 3.19 -13.52
CA GLN A 100 -1.95 4.58 -13.06
C GLN A 100 -0.73 5.39 -13.51
N ILE A 101 0.46 4.77 -13.54
CA ILE A 101 1.68 5.39 -14.07
C ILE A 101 1.56 5.67 -15.58
N LYS A 102 1.11 4.69 -16.37
CA LYS A 102 0.91 4.86 -17.81
C LYS A 102 -0.13 5.93 -18.15
N MET A 103 -1.15 6.08 -17.31
CA MET A 103 -2.16 7.14 -17.45
C MET A 103 -1.64 8.53 -17.04
N GLY A 104 -0.45 8.63 -16.44
CA GLY A 104 0.12 9.89 -15.98
C GLY A 104 -0.43 10.39 -14.64
N ASN A 105 -1.19 9.57 -13.91
CA ASN A 105 -1.81 9.97 -12.63
C ASN A 105 -0.78 10.05 -11.48
N VAL A 106 0.31 9.29 -11.58
CA VAL A 106 1.42 9.26 -10.63
C VAL A 106 2.68 8.75 -11.34
N SER A 107 3.86 9.11 -10.85
CA SER A 107 5.13 8.55 -11.35
C SER A 107 5.70 7.52 -10.39
N ARG A 108 6.56 6.61 -10.87
CA ARG A 108 7.09 5.50 -10.05
C ARG A 108 7.90 6.01 -8.86
N GLU A 109 8.70 7.05 -9.05
CA GLU A 109 9.50 7.70 -8.01
C GLU A 109 8.67 8.43 -6.95
N ASN A 110 7.40 8.71 -7.24
CA ASN A 110 6.45 9.25 -6.27
C ASN A 110 5.65 8.15 -5.56
N ILE A 111 5.81 6.88 -5.94
CA ILE A 111 5.25 5.74 -5.22
C ILE A 111 6.31 5.22 -4.24
N PHE A 112 5.92 5.07 -2.98
CA PHE A 112 6.65 4.33 -1.96
C PHE A 112 6.02 2.94 -1.83
N LEU A 113 6.67 1.93 -2.41
CA LEU A 113 6.15 0.57 -2.44
C LEU A 113 6.80 -0.30 -1.35
N THR A 114 5.97 -0.80 -0.45
CA THR A 114 6.36 -1.72 0.61
C THR A 114 5.85 -3.13 0.29
N THR A 115 6.72 -4.13 0.42
CA THR A 115 6.31 -5.54 0.44
C THR A 115 7.11 -6.35 1.45
N LYS A 116 6.69 -7.60 1.69
CA LYS A 116 7.14 -8.41 2.83
C LYS A 116 7.51 -9.82 2.40
N LEU A 117 8.67 -10.29 2.86
CA LEU A 117 9.16 -11.66 2.75
C LEU A 117 8.32 -12.57 3.65
N TRP A 118 7.78 -13.66 3.11
CA TRP A 118 6.98 -14.60 3.90
C TRP A 118 7.84 -15.53 4.76
N ASN A 119 7.23 -16.03 5.84
CA ASN A 119 7.89 -16.74 6.92
C ASN A 119 8.55 -18.06 6.52
N ILE A 120 8.17 -18.67 5.40
CA ILE A 120 8.83 -19.87 4.88
C ILE A 120 10.14 -19.56 4.14
N HIS A 121 10.46 -18.29 3.90
CA HIS A 121 11.59 -17.85 3.06
C HIS A 121 12.69 -17.14 3.84
N HIS A 122 12.77 -17.35 5.16
CA HIS A 122 13.78 -16.72 6.01
C HIS A 122 15.18 -17.32 5.89
N ASP A 123 15.34 -18.44 5.17
CA ASP A 123 16.67 -18.95 4.83
C ASP A 123 17.41 -17.90 3.97
N PRO A 124 18.66 -17.52 4.31
CA PRO A 124 19.41 -16.52 3.55
C PRO A 124 19.50 -16.79 2.04
N SER A 125 19.49 -18.07 1.64
CA SER A 125 19.51 -18.47 0.23
C SER A 125 18.21 -18.15 -0.52
N ASP A 126 17.08 -18.04 0.18
CA ASP A 126 15.77 -17.73 -0.39
C ASP A 126 15.51 -16.22 -0.50
N VAL A 127 16.06 -15.40 0.40
CA VAL A 127 15.72 -13.97 0.52
C VAL A 127 15.86 -13.21 -0.80
N ARG A 128 17.00 -13.34 -1.48
CA ARG A 128 17.25 -12.65 -2.77
C ARG A 128 16.30 -13.19 -3.85
N ARG A 129 16.21 -14.51 -3.99
CA ARG A 129 15.38 -15.18 -5.00
C ARG A 129 13.92 -14.75 -4.91
N ILE A 130 13.39 -14.67 -3.68
CA ILE A 130 12.00 -14.27 -3.45
C ILE A 130 11.81 -12.76 -3.65
N CYS A 131 12.76 -11.92 -3.23
CA CYS A 131 12.70 -10.49 -3.55
C CYS A 131 12.66 -10.23 -5.06
N GLU A 132 13.49 -10.93 -5.85
CA GLU A 132 13.50 -10.87 -7.32
C GLU A 132 12.18 -11.35 -7.92
N LYS A 133 11.60 -12.44 -7.40
CA LYS A 133 10.27 -12.92 -7.80
C LYS A 133 9.18 -11.90 -7.51
N GLN A 134 9.22 -11.23 -6.36
CA GLN A 134 8.26 -10.18 -5.99
C GLN A 134 8.37 -8.96 -6.91
N LEU A 135 9.59 -8.55 -7.26
CA LEU A 135 9.84 -7.51 -8.26
C LEU A 135 9.23 -7.87 -9.62
N GLU A 136 9.37 -9.13 -10.06
CA GLU A 136 8.76 -9.63 -11.29
C GLU A 136 7.22 -9.59 -11.23
N LEU A 137 6.62 -10.11 -10.16
CA LEU A 137 5.17 -10.07 -9.96
C LEU A 137 4.64 -8.63 -9.98
N LEU A 138 5.29 -7.74 -9.23
CA LEU A 138 4.95 -6.32 -9.17
C LEU A 138 5.27 -5.58 -10.48
N GLY A 139 6.12 -6.13 -11.34
CA GLY A 139 6.62 -5.53 -12.57
C GLY A 139 7.40 -4.23 -12.34
N PHE A 140 8.20 -4.17 -11.28
CA PHE A 140 9.08 -3.04 -10.97
C PHE A 140 10.53 -3.49 -10.83
N ASN A 141 11.45 -2.54 -10.98
CA ASN A 141 12.89 -2.81 -10.87
C ASN A 141 13.45 -2.55 -9.47
N TYR A 142 12.65 -1.97 -8.57
CA TYR A 142 13.01 -1.73 -7.17
C TYR A 142 11.78 -1.69 -6.26
N ILE A 143 12.01 -2.00 -4.99
CA ILE A 143 11.08 -1.89 -3.85
C ILE A 143 11.64 -0.82 -2.90
N ASP A 144 10.80 0.06 -2.38
CA ASP A 144 11.22 1.16 -1.50
C ASP A 144 11.48 0.67 -0.06
N LEU A 145 10.68 -0.31 0.39
CA LEU A 145 10.85 -0.94 1.69
C LEU A 145 10.52 -2.45 1.62
N TYR A 146 11.46 -3.28 2.05
CA TYR A 146 11.31 -4.72 2.12
C TYR A 146 11.39 -5.20 3.56
N LEU A 147 10.36 -5.90 4.05
CA LEU A 147 10.22 -6.28 5.45
C LEU A 147 10.20 -7.80 5.64
N MET A 148 10.70 -8.26 6.78
CA MET A 148 10.34 -9.58 7.31
C MET A 148 8.87 -9.52 7.74
N HIS A 149 8.01 -10.41 7.26
CA HIS A 149 6.58 -10.32 7.58
C HIS A 149 6.31 -10.60 9.06
N PHE A 150 6.99 -11.61 9.63
CA PHE A 150 6.97 -11.90 11.07
C PHE A 150 8.38 -12.31 11.54
N PRO A 151 8.68 -12.23 12.85
CA PRO A 151 9.95 -12.70 13.41
C PRO A 151 9.95 -14.22 13.68
N ILE A 152 9.33 -15.02 12.82
CA ILE A 152 9.21 -16.49 12.96
C ILE A 152 9.50 -17.14 11.61
N GLY A 153 10.46 -18.07 11.57
CA GLY A 153 10.79 -18.86 10.39
C GLY A 153 10.10 -20.22 10.41
N TYR A 154 9.57 -20.64 9.26
CA TYR A 154 8.97 -21.97 9.06
C TYR A 154 9.75 -22.77 8.03
N GLN A 155 9.56 -24.09 8.05
CA GLN A 155 10.20 -24.98 7.07
C GLN A 155 9.68 -24.66 5.66
N HIS A 156 10.60 -24.38 4.75
CA HIS A 156 10.31 -24.25 3.32
C HIS A 156 10.13 -25.64 2.71
N LEU A 157 8.94 -25.92 2.16
CA LEU A 157 8.68 -27.13 1.37
C LEU A 157 8.75 -26.82 -0.12
N CYS A 158 7.94 -25.86 -0.57
CA CYS A 158 7.97 -25.24 -1.88
C CYS A 158 7.27 -23.88 -1.82
N ASP A 159 7.40 -23.09 -2.89
CA ASP A 159 6.86 -21.72 -2.94
C ASP A 159 5.32 -21.67 -2.98
N GLU A 160 4.64 -22.77 -3.36
CA GLU A 160 3.18 -22.87 -3.47
C GLU A 160 2.51 -23.21 -2.13
N ILE A 161 3.25 -23.79 -1.18
CA ILE A 161 2.73 -24.17 0.13
C ILE A 161 3.09 -23.09 1.14
N LEU A 162 2.26 -22.03 1.17
CA LEU A 162 2.49 -20.87 2.04
C LEU A 162 2.12 -21.14 3.50
N LYS A 163 1.14 -22.00 3.73
CA LYS A 163 0.75 -22.36 5.10
C LYS A 163 1.87 -23.21 5.70
N PRO A 164 2.45 -22.82 6.83
CA PRO A 164 3.48 -23.61 7.46
C PRO A 164 2.91 -24.97 7.88
N MET A 165 3.59 -26.04 7.47
CA MET A 165 3.18 -27.41 7.74
C MET A 165 4.26 -28.12 8.54
N LYS A 166 3.86 -28.90 9.54
CA LYS A 166 4.74 -29.83 10.26
C LYS A 166 4.00 -31.13 10.53
N ASP A 167 4.62 -32.26 10.19
CA ASP A 167 4.05 -33.60 10.35
C ASP A 167 2.63 -33.75 9.75
N GLY A 168 2.40 -33.13 8.58
CA GLY A 168 1.11 -33.15 7.89
C GLY A 168 0.02 -32.26 8.50
N LYS A 169 0.35 -31.43 9.50
CA LYS A 169 -0.58 -30.48 10.14
C LYS A 169 -0.16 -29.04 9.89
N ILE A 170 -1.16 -28.16 9.73
CA ILE A 170 -0.95 -26.71 9.66
C ILE A 170 -0.44 -26.23 11.03
N GLN A 171 0.64 -25.46 11.01
CA GLN A 171 1.09 -24.73 12.18
C GLN A 171 0.30 -23.40 12.25
N THR A 172 -0.47 -23.22 13.31
CA THR A 172 -1.28 -22.01 13.58
C THR A 172 -0.70 -21.21 14.72
#